data_AF-A0A420DZE5-F1
#
_entry.id   AF-A0A420DZE5-F1
#
_cell.length_a   1.000
_cell.length_b   1.000
_cell.length_c   1.000
_cell.angle_alpha   90.00
_cell.angle_beta   90.00
_cell.angle_gamma   90.00
#
_symmetry.space_group_name_H-M   'P 1'
#
loop_
_entity.id
_entity.type
_entity.pdbx_description
1 polymer ?
#
loop_
_entity_poly.entity_id
_entity_poly.type
_entity_poly.pdbx_seq_one_letter_code
_entity_poly.pdbx_strand_id
1 'polypeptide(L)'
;MEVLNKEEKYIKAKERVEEIKKFYKHLAIYILINLFFIGRRIYKDIVYRDESILDAFLDVNNYNLFFWWGVVVFIHGFSVLGKDKLFSKKWEERKVKEYMNQ
;
A
#
# COMPACT_ATOMS: atom_id res chain seq x y z
N MET A 1 2.08 38.35 -6.14
CA MET A 1 2.38 37.29 -5.14
C MET A 1 1.37 36.13 -5.15
N GLU A 2 0.12 36.29 -5.61
CA GLU A 2 -0.87 35.19 -5.64
C GLU A 2 -0.63 34.10 -6.70
N VAL A 3 0.01 34.42 -7.83
CA VAL A 3 0.24 33.46 -8.92
C VAL A 3 1.25 32.38 -8.51
N LEU A 4 2.31 32.78 -7.80
CA LEU A 4 3.30 31.85 -7.22
C LEU A 4 2.64 30.82 -6.29
N ASN A 5 1.63 31.23 -5.53
CA ASN A 5 0.89 30.35 -4.61
C ASN A 5 0.04 29.31 -5.36
N LYS A 6 -0.51 29.66 -6.55
CA LYS A 6 -1.27 28.70 -7.38
C LYS A 6 -0.35 27.70 -8.07
N GLU A 7 0.78 28.14 -8.62
CA GLU A 7 1.76 27.26 -9.25
C GLU A 7 2.37 26.27 -8.24
N GLU A 8 2.73 26.75 -7.05
CA GLU A 8 3.30 25.90 -6.00
C GLU A 8 2.29 24.85 -5.49
N LYS A 9 1.01 25.21 -5.37
CA LYS A 9 -0.07 24.27 -5.05
C LYS A 9 -0.29 23.25 -6.16
N TYR A 10 -0.21 23.68 -7.42
CA TYR A 10 -0.33 22.79 -8.58
C TYR A 10 0.82 21.79 -8.64
N ILE A 11 2.06 22.23 -8.42
CA ILE A 11 3.25 21.35 -8.38
C ILE A 11 3.10 20.30 -7.27
N LYS A 12 2.73 20.70 -6.05
CA LYS A 12 2.49 19.77 -4.94
C LYS A 12 1.39 18.76 -5.25
N ALA A 13 0.28 19.20 -5.85
CA ALA A 13 -0.79 18.29 -6.27
C ALA A 13 -0.33 17.31 -7.37
N LYS A 14 0.52 17.76 -8.30
CA LYS A 14 1.07 16.93 -9.37
C LYS A 14 2.02 15.87 -8.84
N GLU A 15 2.97 16.24 -7.98
CA GLU A 15 3.88 15.31 -7.29
C GLU A 15 3.08 14.25 -6.52
N ARG A 16 1.99 14.68 -5.87
CA ARG A 16 1.10 13.80 -5.12
C ARG A 16 0.44 12.73 -5.99
N VAL A 17 -0.12 13.15 -7.13
CA VAL A 17 -0.73 12.22 -8.09
C VAL A 17 0.32 11.23 -8.61
N GLU A 18 1.55 11.68 -8.81
CA GLU A 18 2.65 10.82 -9.26
C GLU A 18 3.04 9.77 -8.21
N GLU A 19 3.13 10.13 -6.93
CA GLU A 19 3.36 9.19 -5.82
C GLU A 19 2.26 8.12 -5.75
N ILE A 20 0.99 8.55 -5.84
CA ILE A 20 -0.16 7.64 -5.82
C ILE A 20 -0.11 6.68 -7.01
N LYS A 21 0.23 7.18 -8.21
CA LYS A 21 0.36 6.34 -9.42
C LYS A 21 1.48 5.30 -9.27
N LYS A 22 2.62 5.68 -8.68
CA LYS A 22 3.73 4.76 -8.38
C LYS A 22 3.30 3.69 -7.38
N PHE A 23 2.55 4.06 -6.34
CA PHE A 23 1.98 3.11 -5.38
C PHE A 23 1.04 2.10 -6.05
N TYR A 24 0.11 2.54 -6.89
CA TYR A 24 -0.80 1.63 -7.62
C TYR A 24 -0.04 0.66 -8.53
N LYS A 25 1.03 1.10 -9.19
CA LYS A 25 1.89 0.20 -9.97
C LYS A 25 2.51 -0.88 -9.10
N HIS A 26 3.04 -0.51 -7.93
CA HIS A 26 3.61 -1.47 -6.98
C HIS A 26 2.56 -2.44 -6.43
N LEU A 27 1.39 -1.95 -6.03
CA LEU A 27 0.27 -2.77 -5.57
C LEU A 27 -0.22 -3.73 -6.65
N ALA A 28 -0.34 -3.29 -7.90
CA ALA A 28 -0.75 -4.14 -9.01
C ALA A 28 0.25 -5.29 -9.24
N ILE A 29 1.55 -5.00 -9.22
CA ILE A 29 2.60 -6.02 -9.33
C ILE A 29 2.52 -7.01 -8.16
N TYR A 30 2.34 -6.51 -6.94
CA TYR A 30 2.16 -7.35 -5.75
C TYR A 30 0.97 -8.31 -5.93
N ILE A 31 -0.20 -7.81 -6.35
CA ILE A 31 -1.39 -8.64 -6.58
C ILE A 31 -1.14 -9.68 -7.68
N LEU A 32 -0.54 -9.30 -8.80
CA LEU A 32 -0.25 -10.21 -9.90
C LEU A 32 0.69 -11.34 -9.49
N ILE A 33 1.75 -11.03 -8.76
CA ILE A 33 2.71 -12.03 -8.25
C ILE A 33 1.99 -12.98 -7.29
N ASN A 34 1.22 -12.45 -6.33
CA ASN A 34 0.46 -13.27 -5.39
C ASN A 34 -0.52 -14.21 -6.12
N LEU A 35 -1.28 -13.70 -7.09
CA LEU A 35 -2.21 -14.51 -7.90
C LEU A 35 -1.48 -15.59 -8.70
N PHE A 36 -0.32 -15.28 -9.28
CA PHE A 36 0.49 -16.26 -10.00
C PHE A 36 0.98 -17.40 -9.08
N PHE A 37 1.45 -17.08 -7.88
CA PHE A 37 1.86 -18.09 -6.90
C PHE A 37 0.69 -18.97 -6.44
N ILE A 38 -0.45 -18.35 -6.14
CA ILE A 38 -1.68 -19.07 -5.78
C ILE A 38 -2.12 -19.98 -6.93
N GLY A 39 -2.17 -19.47 -8.16
CA GLY A 39 -2.56 -20.24 -9.35
C GLY A 39 -1.64 -21.42 -9.64
N ARG A 40 -0.31 -21.21 -9.56
CA ARG A 40 0.68 -22.28 -9.70
C ARG A 40 0.51 -23.35 -8.61
N ARG A 41 0.20 -22.95 -7.38
CA ARG A 41 -0.01 -23.87 -6.26
C ARG A 41 -1.26 -24.73 -6.49
N ILE A 42 -2.40 -24.10 -6.82
CA ILE A 42 -3.64 -24.81 -7.16
C ILE A 42 -3.40 -25.82 -8.29
N TYR A 43 -2.69 -25.41 -9.34
CA TYR A 43 -2.34 -26.32 -10.43
C TYR A 43 -1.49 -27.51 -9.95
N LYS A 44 -0.49 -27.27 -9.09
CA LYS A 44 0.36 -28.33 -8.57
C LYS A 44 -0.40 -29.30 -7.64
N ASP A 45 -1.27 -28.78 -6.78
CA ASP A 45 -1.99 -29.59 -5.80
C ASP A 45 -3.07 -30.46 -6.47
N ILE A 46 -3.78 -29.92 -7.48
CA ILE A 46 -4.71 -30.69 -8.32
C ILE A 46 -3.99 -31.80 -9.11
N VAL A 47 -2.81 -31.51 -9.66
CA VAL A 47 -2.12 -32.45 -10.58
C VAL A 47 -1.36 -33.55 -9.82
N TYR A 48 -0.83 -33.29 -8.62
CA TYR A 48 0.13 -34.19 -7.97
C TYR A 48 -0.34 -34.82 -6.66
N ARG A 49 -1.40 -34.33 -6.02
CA ARG A 49 -1.68 -34.68 -4.62
C ARG A 49 -3.06 -35.27 -4.33
N ASP A 50 -4.00 -35.21 -5.27
CA ASP A 50 -5.40 -35.64 -5.07
C ASP A 50 -6.04 -35.01 -3.80
N GLU A 51 -5.51 -33.85 -3.38
CA GLU A 51 -5.98 -33.10 -2.22
C GLU A 51 -7.10 -32.15 -2.64
N SER A 52 -8.09 -31.98 -1.76
CA SER A 52 -9.20 -31.06 -1.99
C SER A 52 -8.68 -29.62 -2.12
N ILE A 53 -9.25 -28.87 -3.05
CA ILE A 53 -8.89 -27.47 -3.35
C ILE A 53 -8.88 -26.63 -2.06
N LEU A 54 -9.75 -26.95 -1.10
CA LEU A 54 -9.85 -26.25 0.18
C LEU A 54 -8.66 -26.47 1.12
N ASP A 55 -8.08 -27.66 1.15
CA ASP A 55 -6.95 -27.97 2.04
C ASP A 55 -5.66 -27.30 1.55
N ALA A 56 -5.47 -27.26 0.23
CA ALA A 56 -4.40 -26.52 -0.43
C ALA A 56 -4.46 -25.00 -0.17
N PHE A 57 -5.67 -24.45 -0.04
CA PHE A 57 -5.91 -23.02 0.23
C PHE A 57 -5.74 -22.63 1.70
N LEU A 58 -6.03 -23.53 2.64
CA LEU A 58 -6.02 -23.24 4.08
C LEU A 58 -4.65 -23.48 4.75
N ASP A 59 -3.69 -24.04 4.02
CA ASP A 59 -2.35 -24.31 4.54
C ASP A 59 -1.54 -23.02 4.78
N VAL A 60 -1.76 -22.47 5.97
CA VAL A 60 -1.30 -21.18 6.52
C VAL A 60 0.21 -21.00 6.53
N ASN A 61 0.99 -22.09 6.59
CA ASN A 61 2.45 -22.02 6.76
C ASN A 61 3.16 -21.31 5.60
N ASN A 62 2.62 -21.41 4.39
CA ASN A 62 3.20 -20.77 3.20
C ASN A 62 2.73 -19.32 2.99
N TYR A 63 1.71 -18.88 3.73
CA TYR A 63 1.18 -17.52 3.60
C TYR A 63 1.93 -16.50 4.45
N ASN A 64 2.78 -16.94 5.38
CA ASN A 64 3.56 -16.04 6.23
C ASN A 64 4.42 -15.06 5.41
N LEU A 65 5.07 -15.54 4.33
CA LEU A 65 5.87 -14.65 3.47
C LEU A 65 4.97 -13.62 2.79
N PHE A 66 3.85 -14.04 2.19
CA PHE A 66 2.92 -13.13 1.52
C PHE A 66 2.25 -12.16 2.51
N PHE A 67 1.96 -12.59 3.73
CA PHE A 67 1.38 -11.78 4.79
C PHE A 67 2.32 -10.61 5.17
N TRP A 68 3.59 -10.89 5.44
CA TRP A 68 4.56 -9.83 5.79
C TRP A 68 4.79 -8.84 4.65
N TRP A 69 4.84 -9.31 3.40
CA TRP A 69 4.91 -8.43 2.25
C TRP A 69 3.64 -7.59 2.07
N GLY A 70 2.47 -8.17 2.36
CA GLY A 70 1.19 -7.45 2.42
C GLY A 70 1.19 -6.33 3.46
N VAL A 71 1.77 -6.56 4.64
CA VAL A 71 1.94 -5.53 5.69
C VAL A 71 2.80 -4.37 5.19
N VAL A 72 3.91 -4.65 4.50
CA VAL A 72 4.77 -3.60 3.93
C VAL A 72 4.02 -2.76 2.89
N VAL A 73 3.28 -3.40 1.97
CA VAL A 73 2.46 -2.70 0.98
C VAL A 73 1.35 -1.89 1.64
N PHE A 74 0.73 -2.42 2.70
CA PHE A 74 -0.30 -1.72 3.47
C PHE A 74 0.25 -0.47 4.16
N ILE A 75 1.40 -0.56 4.84
CA ILE A 75 2.06 0.59 5.47
C ILE A 75 2.45 1.63 4.40
N HIS A 76 2.99 1.19 3.27
CA HIS A 76 3.35 2.09 2.18
C HIS A 76 2.11 2.79 1.59
N GLY A 77 1.00 2.07 1.42
CA GLY A 77 -0.27 2.64 1.00
C GLY A 77 -0.84 3.62 2.01
N PHE A 78 -0.74 3.33 3.30
CA PHE A 78 -1.14 4.23 4.37
C PHE A 78 -0.30 5.52 4.38
N SER A 79 1.00 5.42 4.15
CA SER A 79 1.89 6.59 4.01
C SER A 79 1.54 7.41 2.76
N VAL A 80 1.38 6.76 1.61
CA VAL A 80 1.08 7.43 0.33
C VAL A 80 -0.34 7.95 0.29
N LEU A 81 -1.34 7.38 0.95
CA LEU A 81 -2.71 7.91 0.95
C LEU A 81 -2.95 8.86 2.13
N GLY A 82 -2.26 8.65 3.25
CA GLY A 82 -2.43 9.37 4.50
C GLY A 82 -1.70 10.71 4.60
N LYS A 83 -0.65 10.97 3.80
CA LYS A 83 0.12 12.23 3.80
C LYS A 83 -0.75 13.50 3.81
N ASP A 84 -1.87 13.55 3.08
CA ASP A 84 -2.75 14.74 3.06
C ASP A 84 -3.82 14.81 4.18
N LYS A 85 -4.23 13.67 4.75
CA LYS A 85 -5.30 13.61 5.76
C LYS A 85 -4.79 13.46 7.20
N LEU A 86 -3.70 12.72 7.39
CA LEU A 86 -3.12 12.42 8.71
C LEU A 86 -1.94 13.33 9.05
N PHE A 87 -1.11 13.68 8.05
CA PHE A 87 0.02 14.60 8.18
C PHE A 87 -0.26 15.95 7.48
N SER A 88 -1.53 16.35 7.41
CA SER A 88 -1.87 17.67 6.86
C SER A 88 -1.23 18.77 7.72
N LYS A 89 -0.93 19.91 7.10
CA LYS A 89 -0.41 21.12 7.75
C LYS A 89 -1.16 21.49 9.04
N LYS A 90 -2.46 21.17 9.13
CA LYS A 90 -3.28 21.36 10.35
C LYS A 90 -2.84 20.48 11.53
N TRP A 91 -2.40 19.24 11.27
CA TRP A 91 -1.89 18.35 12.30
C TRP A 91 -0.55 18.86 12.86
N GLU A 92 0.34 19.32 11.98
CA GLU A 92 1.61 19.94 12.37
C GLU A 92 1.39 21.22 13.18
N GLU A 93 0.53 22.13 12.69
CA GLU A 93 0.16 23.36 13.40
C GLU A 93 -0.43 23.07 14.79
N ARG A 94 -1.26 22.02 14.92
CA ARG A 94 -1.80 21.59 16.22
C ARG A 94 -0.68 21.09 17.15
N LYS A 95 0.25 20.29 16.64
CA LYS A 95 1.35 19.76 17.44
C LYS A 95 2.32 20.84 17.92
N VAL A 96 2.66 21.80 17.05
CA VAL A 96 3.50 22.95 17.44
C VAL A 96 2.81 23.77 18.54
N LYS A 97 1.49 23.97 18.44
CA LYS A 97 0.72 24.69 19.46
C LYS A 97 0.63 23.94 20.79
N GLU A 98 0.56 22.61 20.78
CA GLU A 98 0.63 21.77 21.99
C GLU A 98 1.97 21.92 22.70
N TYR A 99 3.10 21.88 21.97
CA TYR A 99 4.43 22.01 22.55
C TYR A 99 4.81 23.43 23.00
N MET A 100 4.21 24.48 22.41
CA MET A 100 4.43 25.86 22.88
C MET A 100 3.57 26.26 24.08
N ASN A 101 2.48 25.52 24.34
CA ASN A 101 1.60 25.73 25.48
C ASN A 101 1.89 24.76 26.65
N GLN A 102 2.92 23.91 26.52
CA GLN A 102 3.56 23.17 27.60
C GLN A 102 4.84 23.90 28.01
#